data_AF-A0A2M7ZAB9-F1
#
_entry.id   AF-A0A2M7ZAB9-F1
#
_cell.length_a   1.000
_cell.length_b   1.000
_cell.length_c   1.000
_cell.angle_alpha   90.00
_cell.angle_beta   90.00
_cell.angle_gamma   90.00
#
_symmetry.space_group_name_H-M   'P 1'
#
loop_
_entity.id
_entity.type
_entity.pdbx_description
1 polymer ?
#
loop_
_entity_poly.entity_id
_entity_poly.type
_entity_poly.pdbx_seq_one_letter_code
_entity_poly.pdbx_strand_id
1 'polypeptide(L)'
;MPENQNHENPLSELISDEVYQILNSRNLLNEKTLRDYQIKKKFKRLRMQRINASDAIEKIREDYPYLQFDSIRKIIYVGNKNLD
;
A
#
# COMPACT_ATOMS: atom_id res chain seq x y z
N MET A 1 -12.56 17.18 21.26
CA MET A 1 -13.22 16.60 20.06
C MET A 1 -12.11 15.94 19.26
N PRO A 2 -12.02 14.61 19.14
CA PRO A 2 -10.99 14.05 18.28
C PRO A 2 -11.45 14.26 16.84
N GLU A 3 -10.58 14.88 16.04
CA GLU A 3 -10.73 14.96 14.59
C GLU A 3 -10.96 13.56 14.05
N ASN A 4 -12.08 13.36 13.34
CA ASN A 4 -12.23 12.22 12.45
C ASN A 4 -11.17 12.37 11.36
N GLN A 5 -9.97 11.84 11.63
CA GLN A 5 -8.98 11.61 10.60
C GLN A 5 -9.63 10.64 9.62
N ASN A 6 -10.02 11.17 8.47
CA ASN A 6 -10.65 10.47 7.37
C ASN A 6 -9.62 9.47 6.80
N HIS A 7 -9.37 8.40 7.55
CA HIS A 7 -8.54 7.29 7.13
C HIS A 7 -9.35 6.55 6.08
N GLU A 8 -9.17 6.95 4.83
CA GLU A 8 -9.70 6.20 3.69
C GLU A 8 -9.28 4.74 3.86
N ASN A 9 -10.28 3.84 3.89
CA ASN A 9 -10.05 2.41 3.96
C ASN A 9 -9.20 1.97 2.76
N PRO A 10 -7.92 1.60 2.97
CA PRO A 10 -7.03 1.21 1.88
C PRO A 10 -7.47 -0.09 1.19
N LEU A 11 -8.38 -0.84 1.83
CA LEU A 11 -8.97 -2.08 1.37
C LEU A 11 -10.44 -1.92 0.94
N SER A 12 -10.91 -0.69 0.66
CA SER A 12 -12.29 -0.39 0.25
C SER A 12 -12.78 -1.14 -0.99
N GLU A 13 -11.87 -1.60 -1.85
CA GLU A 13 -12.19 -2.46 -3.00
C GLU A 13 -12.44 -3.94 -2.62
N LEU A 14 -12.11 -4.34 -1.38
CA LEU A 14 -12.18 -5.72 -0.90
C LEU A 14 -13.16 -5.88 0.26
N ILE A 15 -13.22 -4.89 1.17
CA ILE A 15 -14.03 -4.94 2.39
C ILE A 15 -14.65 -3.56 2.67
N SER A 16 -15.81 -3.54 3.32
CA SER A 16 -16.45 -2.30 3.74
C SER A 16 -15.62 -1.57 4.81
N ASP A 17 -15.86 -0.27 4.96
CA ASP A 17 -15.19 0.56 5.96
C ASP A 17 -15.46 0.06 7.38
N GLU A 18 -16.69 -0.40 7.65
CA GLU A 18 -17.05 -1.02 8.92
C GLU A 18 -16.17 -2.24 9.24
N VAL A 19 -16.00 -3.16 8.28
CA VAL A 19 -15.15 -4.34 8.47
C VAL A 19 -13.69 -3.94 8.66
N TYR A 20 -13.19 -2.99 7.86
CA TYR A 20 -11.83 -2.47 8.02
C TYR A 20 -11.60 -1.89 9.43
N GLN A 21 -12.53 -1.07 9.93
CA GLN A 21 -12.43 -0.47 11.26
C GLN A 21 -12.41 -1.54 12.36
N ILE A 22 -13.24 -2.59 12.26
CA ILE A 22 -13.25 -3.70 13.23
C ILE A 22 -11.90 -4.45 13.23
N LEU A 23 -11.35 -4.74 12.06
CA LEU A 23 -10.07 -5.43 11.95
C LEU A 23 -8.92 -4.57 12.48
N ASN A 24 -8.93 -3.28 12.12
CA ASN A 24 -7.92 -2.31 12.55
C ASN A 24 -7.95 -2.08 14.06
N SER A 25 -9.14 -1.90 14.65
CA SER A 25 -9.29 -1.65 16.10
C SER A 25 -8.86 -2.85 16.96
N ARG A 26 -8.81 -4.04 16.38
CA ARG A 26 -8.39 -5.28 17.04
C ARG A 26 -6.95 -5.68 16.69
N ASN A 27 -6.22 -4.83 15.97
CA ASN A 27 -4.86 -5.09 15.52
C ASN A 27 -4.73 -6.41 14.71
N LEU A 28 -5.76 -6.74 13.92
CA LEU A 28 -5.82 -7.95 13.08
C LEU A 28 -5.22 -7.72 11.69
N LEU A 29 -4.79 -6.51 11.38
CA LEU A 29 -4.15 -6.15 10.11
C LEU A 29 -2.64 -6.07 10.28
N ASN A 30 -1.91 -6.69 9.36
CA ASN A 30 -0.46 -6.54 9.32
C ASN A 30 -0.08 -5.27 8.55
N GLU A 31 0.45 -4.26 9.24
CA GLU A 31 0.82 -2.96 8.66
C GLU A 31 1.79 -3.08 7.47
N LYS A 32 2.78 -3.99 7.57
CA LYS A 32 3.75 -4.21 6.49
C LYS A 32 3.05 -4.73 5.23
N THR A 33 2.22 -5.76 5.37
CA THR A 33 1.48 -6.33 4.24
C THR A 33 0.49 -5.33 3.66
N LEU A 34 -0.15 -4.53 4.51
CA LEU A 34 -1.06 -3.48 4.09
C LEU A 34 -0.36 -2.39 3.28
N ARG A 35 0.81 -1.93 3.73
CA ARG A 35 1.67 -0.99 3.00
C ARG A 35 2.10 -1.59 1.66
N ASP A 36 2.57 -2.83 1.65
CA ASP A 36 3.05 -3.51 0.44
C ASP A 36 1.91 -3.64 -0.59
N TYR A 37 0.67 -3.87 -0.14
CA TYR A 37 -0.53 -3.83 -0.99
C TYR A 37 -0.77 -2.42 -1.58
N GLN A 38 -0.74 -1.38 -0.75
CA GLN A 38 -0.92 0.01 -1.21
C GLN A 38 0.13 0.43 -2.24
N ILE A 39 1.41 0.07 -2.02
CA ILE A 39 2.50 0.29 -2.96
C ILE A 39 2.21 -0.35 -4.31
N LYS A 40 1.80 -1.63 -4.33
CA LYS A 40 1.45 -2.34 -5.56
C LYS A 40 0.27 -1.69 -6.27
N LYS A 41 -0.75 -1.27 -5.52
CA LYS A 41 -1.93 -0.58 -6.05
C LYS A 41 -1.55 0.76 -6.70
N LYS A 42 -0.76 1.60 -6.02
CA LYS A 42 -0.26 2.87 -6.57
C LYS A 42 0.60 2.64 -7.81
N PHE A 43 1.51 1.65 -7.78
CA PHE A 43 2.32 1.30 -8.94
C PHE A 43 1.48 0.93 -10.15
N LYS A 44 0.48 0.04 -9.98
CA LYS A 44 -0.43 -0.37 -11.06
C LYS A 44 -1.15 0.85 -11.66
N ARG A 45 -1.65 1.76 -10.83
CA ARG A 45 -2.31 3.01 -11.27
C ARG A 45 -1.36 3.90 -12.08
N LEU A 46 -0.12 4.10 -11.62
CA LEU A 46 0.89 4.89 -12.35
C LEU A 46 1.23 4.26 -13.70
N ARG A 47 1.31 2.93 -13.77
CA ARG A 47 1.53 2.19 -15.02
C ARG A 47 0.37 2.35 -16.01
N MET A 48 -0.87 2.39 -15.53
CA MET A 48 -2.05 2.67 -16.37
C MET A 48 -2.01 4.10 -16.94
N GLN A 49 -1.40 5.04 -16.22
CA GLN A 49 -1.16 6.41 -16.68
C GLN A 49 0.07 6.53 -17.61
N ARG A 50 0.62 5.40 -18.10
CA ARG A 50 1.79 5.32 -18.98
C ARG A 50 3.10 5.89 -18.39
N ILE A 51 3.18 6.08 -17.08
CA ILE A 51 4.42 6.47 -16.40
C ILE A 51 5.38 5.29 -16.44
N ASN A 52 6.64 5.51 -16.82
CA ASN A 52 7.64 4.45 -16.88
C ASN A 52 7.90 3.81 -15.50
N ALA A 53 8.48 2.62 -15.45
CA ALA A 53 8.60 1.88 -14.19
C ALA A 53 9.52 2.59 -13.17
N SER A 54 10.63 3.18 -13.63
CA SER A 54 11.58 3.88 -12.76
C SER A 54 10.93 5.12 -12.14
N ASP A 55 10.29 5.95 -12.97
CA ASP A 55 9.59 7.16 -12.51
C ASP A 55 8.42 6.80 -11.60
N ALA A 56 7.72 5.70 -11.86
CA ALA A 56 6.64 5.24 -11.00
C ALA A 56 7.17 4.82 -9.61
N ILE A 57 8.34 4.19 -9.55
CA ILE A 57 8.98 3.83 -8.27
C ILE A 57 9.43 5.08 -7.52
N GLU A 58 10.03 6.07 -8.20
CA GLU A 58 10.41 7.35 -7.60
C GLU A 58 9.18 8.09 -7.02
N LYS A 59 8.08 8.17 -7.79
CA LYS A 59 6.81 8.76 -7.30
C LYS A 59 6.19 8.00 -6.12
N ILE A 60 6.46 6.71 -5.98
CA ILE A 60 6.04 5.95 -4.79
C ILE A 60 6.95 6.28 -3.61
N ARG A 61 8.26 6.48 -3.86
CA ARG A 61 9.22 6.84 -2.82
C ARG A 61 8.91 8.18 -2.17
N GLU A 62 8.30 9.11 -2.90
CA GLU A 62 7.78 10.37 -2.34
C GLU A 62 6.78 10.15 -1.19
N ASP A 63 5.91 9.14 -1.27
CA ASP A 63 4.96 8.78 -0.20
C ASP A 63 5.61 7.95 0.91
N TYR A 64 6.68 7.23 0.59
CA TYR A 64 7.37 6.33 1.50
C TYR A 64 8.88 6.64 1.53
N PRO A 65 9.30 7.83 2.01
CA PRO A 65 10.68 8.32 1.89
C PRO A 65 11.69 7.46 2.68
N TYR A 66 11.22 6.69 3.65
CA TYR A 66 12.02 5.73 4.41
C TYR A 66 12.33 4.44 3.63
N LEU A 67 11.64 4.17 2.52
CA LEU A 67 11.91 3.02 1.67
C LEU A 67 12.93 3.36 0.58
N GLN A 68 13.92 2.50 0.42
CA GLN A 68 14.87 2.58 -0.68
C GLN A 68 14.22 2.17 -2.00
N PHE A 69 14.71 2.68 -3.14
CA PHE A 69 14.21 2.34 -4.48
C PHE A 69 14.16 0.81 -4.69
N ASP A 70 15.24 0.10 -4.35
CA ASP A 70 15.30 -1.36 -4.47
C ASP A 70 14.31 -2.09 -3.54
N SER A 71 14.01 -1.53 -2.38
CA SER A 71 13.00 -2.08 -1.47
C SER A 71 11.62 -1.99 -2.08
N ILE A 72 11.27 -0.85 -2.68
CA ILE A 72 10.00 -0.66 -3.39
C ILE A 72 9.93 -1.60 -4.60
N ARG A 73 11.02 -1.72 -5.36
CA ARG A 73 11.13 -2.67 -6.47
C ARG A 73 10.87 -4.12 -6.02
N LYS A 74 11.50 -4.56 -4.92
CA LYS A 74 11.26 -5.90 -4.35
C LYS A 74 9.81 -6.10 -3.93
N ILE A 75 9.20 -5.10 -3.28
CA ILE A 75 7.77 -5.15 -2.90
C ILE A 75 6.90 -5.36 -4.14
N ILE A 76 7.15 -4.62 -5.22
CA ILE A 76 6.37 -4.69 -6.47
C ILE A 76 6.51 -6.04 -7.16
N TYR A 77 7.74 -6.51 -7.39
CA TYR A 77 8.02 -7.63 -8.29
C TYR A 77 8.18 -8.98 -7.59
N VAL A 78 8.64 -9.00 -6.34
CA VAL A 78 8.85 -10.23 -5.58
C VAL A 78 7.63 -10.53 -4.72
N GLY A 79 7.08 -9.51 -4.05
CA GLY A 79 5.94 -9.67 -3.15
C GLY A 79 6.20 -10.66 -2.00
N ASN A 80 5.16 -10.93 -1.19
CA ASN A 80 5.14 -12.10 -0.31
C ASN A 80 4.99 -13.35 -1.19
N LYS A 81 6.07 -13.78 -1.85
CA LYS A 81 6.21 -15.20 -2.16
C LYS A 81 6.23 -15.87 -0.80
N ASN A 82 5.16 -16.60 -0.47
CA ASN A 82 5.22 -17.54 0.63
C ASN A 82 6.48 -18.38 0.38
N LEU A 83 7.43 -18.29 1.30
CA LEU A 83 8.48 -19.29 1.43
C LEU A 83 7.73 -20.50 1.97
N ASP A 84 7.29 -21.37 1.06
CA ASP A 84 7.02 -22.76 1.39
C ASP A 84 8.32 -23.44 1.85
#